data_AF-A0A537N0R6-F1
#
_entry.id   AF-A0A537N0R6-F1
#
_cell.length_a   1.000
_cell.length_b   1.000
_cell.length_c   1.000
_cell.angle_alpha   90.00
_cell.angle_beta   90.00
_cell.angle_gamma   90.00
#
_symmetry.space_group_name_H-M   'P 1'
#
loop_
_entity.id
_entity.type
_entity.pdbx_description
1 polymer ?
#
loop_
_entity_poly.entity_id
_entity_poly.type
_entity_poly.pdbx_seq_one_letter_code
_entity_poly.pdbx_strand_id
1 'polypeptide(L)'
;MNIVLLELWERYRKTVLFVTHSIREAALLSDRVLVMGRSPSKIIADIKVPFARPRDFAIGESSEFNELCAMLRNEIEIARRGDAEARH
;
A
#
# COMPACT_ATOMS: atom_id res chain seq x y z
N MET A 1 -22.89 25.45 18.39
CA MET A 1 -21.59 25.81 17.76
C MET A 1 -20.85 24.50 17.45
N ASN A 2 -20.48 24.26 16.19
CA ASN A 2 -19.59 23.17 15.70
C ASN A 2 -20.09 21.72 15.51
N ILE A 3 -21.39 21.42 15.45
CA ILE A 3 -21.83 20.06 15.02
C ILE A 3 -21.67 19.89 13.49
N VAL A 4 -22.01 20.92 12.71
CA VAL A 4 -21.94 20.89 11.23
C VAL A 4 -20.52 20.69 10.70
N LEU A 5 -19.49 21.19 11.39
CA LEU A 5 -18.09 21.01 10.98
C LEU A 5 -17.57 19.60 11.26
N LEU A 6 -18.01 18.98 12.36
CA LEU A 6 -17.70 17.59 12.71
C LEU A 6 -18.37 16.62 11.71
N GLU A 7 -19.64 16.85 11.39
CA GLU A 7 -20.36 16.07 10.37
C GLU A 7 -19.70 16.18 8.99
N LEU A 8 -19.20 17.37 8.63
CA LEU A 8 -18.54 17.58 7.33
C LEU A 8 -17.19 16.84 7.24
N TRP A 9 -16.44 16.75 8.33
CA TRP A 9 -15.18 16.00 8.38
C TRP A 9 -15.39 14.48 8.38
N GLU A 10 -16.40 13.98 9.10
CA GLU A 10 -16.84 12.58 8.96
C GLU A 10 -17.32 12.24 7.54
N ARG A 11 -17.82 13.24 6.80
CA ARG A 11 -18.33 13.07 5.43
C ARG A 11 -17.23 12.90 4.38
N TYR A 12 -16.03 13.41 4.61
CA TYR A 12 -14.96 13.37 3.61
C TYR A 12 -14.08 12.13 3.76
N ARG A 13 -14.51 11.03 3.14
CA ARG A 13 -13.63 9.91 2.74
C ARG A 13 -12.62 10.38 1.70
N LYS A 14 -11.70 11.26 2.08
CA LYS A 14 -10.69 11.79 1.16
C LYS A 14 -9.81 10.63 0.69
N THR A 15 -9.73 10.45 -0.63
CA THR A 15 -8.75 9.54 -1.21
C THR A 15 -7.36 10.18 -1.08
N VAL A 16 -6.45 9.46 -0.43
CA VAL A 16 -5.06 9.88 -0.27
C VAL A 16 -4.18 8.91 -1.06
N LEU A 17 -3.30 9.44 -1.89
CA LEU A 17 -2.26 8.68 -2.58
C LEU A 17 -0.93 8.95 -1.87
N PHE A 18 -0.29 7.89 -1.39
CA PHE A 18 1.03 7.94 -0.77
C PHE A 18 2.05 7.21 -1.63
N VAL A 19 3.19 7.85 -1.91
CA VAL A 19 4.30 7.26 -2.66
C VAL A 19 5.48 7.11 -1.72
N THR A 20 5.89 5.87 -1.48
CA THR A 20 7.01 5.53 -0.59
C THR A 20 7.87 4.42 -1.18
N HIS A 21 9.12 4.36 -0.75
CA HIS A 21 10.04 3.26 -1.01
C HIS A 21 10.01 2.21 0.13
N SER A 22 9.26 2.46 1.20
CA SER A 22 9.13 1.56 2.35
C SER A 22 7.90 0.67 2.22
N ILE A 23 8.14 -0.64 2.08
CA ILE A 23 7.08 -1.66 2.04
C ILE A 23 6.24 -1.61 3.33
N ARG A 24 6.88 -1.44 4.48
CA ARG A 24 6.21 -1.41 5.78
C ARG A 24 5.30 -0.20 5.92
N GLU A 25 5.75 0.98 5.48
CA GLU A 25 4.88 2.18 5.46
C GLU A 25 3.69 1.98 4.51
N ALA A 26 3.92 1.44 3.31
CA ALA A 26 2.88 1.18 2.34
C ALA A 26 1.80 0.21 2.90
N ALA A 27 2.23 -0.87 3.55
CA ALA A 27 1.33 -1.84 4.17
C ALA A 27 0.57 -1.26 5.37
N LEU A 28 1.24 -0.47 6.23
CA LEU A 28 0.62 0.07 7.43
C LEU A 28 -0.37 1.20 7.14
N LEU A 29 -0.07 2.08 6.16
CA LEU A 29 -0.84 3.30 5.94
C LEU A 29 -1.97 3.17 4.92
N SER A 30 -1.91 2.20 3.99
CA SER A 30 -2.79 2.17 2.82
C SER A 30 -3.86 1.07 2.89
N ASP A 31 -5.02 1.30 2.28
CA ASP A 31 -6.03 0.23 2.09
C ASP A 31 -5.70 -0.66 0.89
N ARG A 32 -4.95 -0.10 -0.07
CA ARG A 32 -4.45 -0.77 -1.28
C ARG A 32 -3.02 -0.32 -1.55
N VAL A 33 -2.17 -1.24 -1.98
CA VAL A 33 -0.79 -0.98 -2.40
C VAL A 33 -0.66 -1.31 -3.88
N LEU A 34 -0.26 -0.31 -4.67
CA LEU A 34 0.03 -0.46 -6.09
C LEU A 34 1.55 -0.60 -6.25
N VAL A 35 1.99 -1.67 -6.92
CA VAL A 35 3.41 -1.84 -7.25
C VAL A 35 3.64 -1.36 -8.67
N MET A 36 4.59 -0.45 -8.83
CA MET A 36 4.99 0.10 -10.12
C MET A 36 6.23 -0.62 -10.64
N GLY A 37 6.17 -1.08 -11.88
CA GLY A 37 7.33 -1.57 -12.64
C GLY A 37 8.29 -0.44 -13.00
N ARG A 38 9.48 -0.79 -13.50
CA ARG A 38 10.49 0.20 -13.90
C ARG A 38 10.08 0.87 -15.22
N SER A 39 10.66 2.03 -15.50
CA SER A 39 10.29 2.84 -16.65
C SER A 39 10.27 2.05 -17.97
N PRO A 40 9.19 2.17 -18.80
CA PRO A 40 8.01 3.01 -18.58
C PRO A 40 7.03 2.39 -17.56
N SER A 41 6.64 3.19 -16.56
CA SER A 41 6.00 2.73 -15.33
C SER A 41 4.61 2.14 -15.58
N LYS A 42 4.50 0.81 -15.50
CA LYS A 42 3.21 0.11 -15.48
C LYS A 42 2.87 -0.30 -14.05
N ILE A 43 1.57 -0.33 -13.72
CA ILE A 43 1.11 -1.00 -12.51
C ILE A 43 1.18 -2.50 -12.80
N ILE A 44 1.91 -3.23 -11.97
CA ILE A 44 2.11 -4.67 -12.12
C ILE A 44 1.41 -5.49 -11.04
N ALA A 45 1.08 -4.86 -9.91
CA ALA A 45 0.31 -5.48 -8.84
C ALA A 45 -0.58 -4.44 -8.15
N ASP A 46 -1.76 -4.88 -7.72
CA ASP A 46 -2.74 -4.12 -6.95
C ASP A 46 -3.21 -4.99 -5.78
N ILE A 47 -2.71 -4.68 -4.59
CA ILE A 47 -2.80 -5.54 -3.43
C ILE A 47 -3.67 -4.87 -2.39
N LYS A 48 -4.76 -5.54 -2.01
CA LYS A 48 -5.62 -5.09 -0.91
C LYS A 48 -4.97 -5.43 0.42
N VAL A 49 -4.90 -4.46 1.32
CA VAL A 49 -4.38 -4.68 2.68
C VAL A 49 -5.51 -5.27 3.54
N PRO A 50 -5.34 -6.47 4.12
CA PRO A 50 -6.41 -7.18 4.83
C PRO A 50 -6.66 -6.68 6.26
N PHE A 51 -6.06 -5.55 6.65
CA PHE A 51 -6.21 -4.96 7.99
C PHE A 51 -7.23 -3.83 7.98
N ALA A 52 -8.29 -3.99 8.78
CA ALA A 52 -9.29 -2.95 9.02
C ALA A 52 -8.68 -1.72 9.71
N ARG A 53 -9.32 -0.57 9.53
CA ARG A 53 -8.97 0.67 10.25
C ARG A 53 -9.84 0.81 11.51
N PRO A 54 -9.34 1.43 12.59
CA PRO A 54 -8.00 1.99 12.75
C PRO A 54 -6.93 0.91 12.94
N ARG A 55 -5.73 1.12 12.38
CA ARG A 55 -4.58 0.23 12.59
C ARG A 55 -3.72 0.79 13.71
N ASP A 56 -3.32 -0.05 14.64
CA ASP A 56 -2.33 0.28 15.64
C ASP A 56 -0.92 -0.14 15.18
N PHE A 57 0.11 0.28 15.92
CA PHE A 57 1.48 -0.12 15.65
C PHE A 57 1.74 -1.60 15.97
N ALA A 58 0.90 -2.24 16.81
CA ALA A 58 1.07 -3.63 17.21
C ALA A 58 0.81 -4.60 16.04
N ILE A 59 -0.04 -4.24 15.09
CA ILE A 59 -0.20 -4.97 13.82
C ILE A 59 1.16 -5.13 13.10
N GLY A 60 2.09 -4.17 13.25
CA GLY A 60 3.42 -4.26 12.65
C GLY A 60 4.26 -5.45 13.14
N GLU A 61 3.94 -6.00 14.30
CA GLU A 61 4.62 -7.16 14.90
C GLU A 61 3.92 -8.50 14.56
N SER A 62 2.74 -8.46 13.93
CA SER A 62 1.96 -9.66 13.63
C SER A 62 2.59 -10.50 12.51
N SER A 63 2.38 -11.82 12.57
CA SER A 63 2.79 -12.76 11.51
C SER A 63 2.18 -12.38 10.18
N GLU A 64 0.89 -12.08 10.15
CA GLU A 64 0.12 -11.75 8.95
C GLU A 64 0.64 -10.47 8.30
N PHE A 65 1.05 -9.49 9.09
CA PHE A 65 1.65 -8.26 8.57
C PHE A 65 3.03 -8.50 7.95
N ASN A 66 3.83 -9.34 8.60
CA ASN A 66 5.14 -9.72 8.08
C ASN A 66 5.01 -10.56 6.79
N GLU A 67 4.01 -11.43 6.69
CA GLU A 67 3.66 -12.16 5.47
C GLU A 67 3.24 -11.22 4.34
N LEU A 68 2.38 -10.23 4.62
CA LEU A 68 2.02 -9.19 3.65
C LEU A 68 3.26 -8.43 3.15
N CYS A 69 4.16 -8.07 4.05
CA CYS A 69 5.41 -7.40 3.69
C CYS A 69 6.32 -8.29 2.82
N ALA A 70 6.39 -9.58 3.10
CA ALA A 70 7.17 -10.54 2.31
C ALA A 70 6.57 -10.71 0.90
N MET A 71 5.25 -10.82 0.80
CA MET A 71 4.55 -10.87 -0.50
C MET A 71 4.79 -9.60 -1.32
N LEU A 72 4.62 -8.41 -0.73
CA LEU A 72 4.89 -7.14 -1.40
C LEU A 72 6.34 -7.02 -1.90
N ARG A 73 7.30 -7.55 -1.13
CA ARG A 73 8.71 -7.59 -1.54
C ARG A 73 8.91 -8.46 -2.77
N ASN A 74 8.28 -9.64 -2.79
CA ASN A 74 8.34 -10.55 -3.92
C ASN A 74 7.78 -9.89 -5.20
N GLU A 75 6.64 -9.19 -5.11
CA GLU A 75 6.05 -8.47 -6.24
C GLU A 75 7.00 -7.40 -6.80
N ILE A 76 7.69 -6.66 -5.93
CA ILE A 76 8.71 -5.69 -6.35
C ILE A 76 9.92 -6.38 -7.00
N GLU A 77 10.31 -7.57 -6.53
CA GLU A 77 11.39 -8.34 -7.15
C GLU A 77 11.00 -8.88 -8.53
N ILE A 78 9.78 -9.38 -8.67
CA ILE A 78 9.19 -9.82 -9.95
C ILE A 78 9.16 -8.63 -10.92
N ALA A 79 8.73 -7.45 -10.46
CA ALA A 79 8.81 -6.19 -11.22
C ALA A 79 10.19 -6.00 -11.85
N ARG A 80 11.22 -6.16 -11.03
CA ARG A 80 12.60 -5.91 -11.42
C ARG A 80 13.12 -6.97 -12.39
N ARG A 81 12.61 -8.20 -12.35
CA ARG A 81 13.03 -9.33 -13.20
C ARG A 81 12.31 -9.37 -14.55
N GLY A 82 10.98 -9.22 -14.58
CA GLY A 82 10.22 -9.24 -15.84
C GLY A 82 10.65 -8.14 -16.82
N ASP A 83 11.16 -7.03 -16.29
CA ASP A 83 11.74 -5.94 -17.08
C ASP A 83 13.10 -6.30 -17.73
N ALA A 84 13.84 -7.28 -17.19
CA ALA A 84 15.12 -7.72 -17.75
C ALA A 84 14.92 -8.62 -18.98
N GLU A 85 13.85 -9.43 -18.97
CA GLU A 85 13.50 -10.34 -20.07
C GLU A 85 12.89 -9.60 -21.26
N ALA A 86 12.13 -8.52 -21.03
CA ALA A 86 11.52 -7.70 -22.10
C ALA A 86 12.53 -6.84 -22.92
N ARG A 87 13.82 -6.84 -22.55
CA ARG A 87 14.89 -6.08 -23.22
C ARG A 87 15.82 -6.95 -24.08
N HIS A 88 15.52 -8.23 -24.23
CA HIS A 88 16.19 -9.15 -25.14
C HIS A 88 15.30 -9.42 -26.37
#